data_AF-R7GN57-F1
#
_entry.id   AF-R7GN57-F1
#
_cell.length_a   1.000
_cell.length_b   1.000
_cell.length_c   1.000
_cell.angle_alpha   90.00
_cell.angle_beta   90.00
_cell.angle_gamma   90.00
#
_symmetry.space_group_name_H-M   'P 1'
#
loop_
_entity.id
_entity.type
_entity.pdbx_description
1 polymer ?
#
loop_
_entity_poly.entity_id
_entity_poly.type
_entity_poly.pdbx_seq_one_letter_code
_entity_poly.pdbx_strand_id
1 'polypeptide(L)'
;MGKYCRKREKILPAFPGAGGTITNNILDAALTPKIIQPTTFSEISGKKTKRTEQLSQILKHAHIPYQQVNNMHIWQLCHLGMVVPLADAYYQTENPKFVGQDKVVMRKTTIQLKKNFNTLYKNLNTLSPVKMHIFRYLPTSILIYILSQTFKSSFGKKFMYQHSMKAPDEMRELHKQFYYYIKKWRL
;
A
#
# COMPACT_ATOMS: atom_id res chain seq x y z
N MET A 1 21.33 8.07 33.57
CA MET A 1 21.40 7.56 32.17
C MET A 1 20.47 6.37 32.01
N GLY A 2 19.26 6.59 31.48
CA GLY A 2 18.11 5.69 31.62
C GLY A 2 17.94 4.63 30.52
N LYS A 3 17.42 3.47 30.91
CA LYS A 3 17.17 2.21 30.18
C LYS A 3 16.26 2.27 28.94
N TYR A 4 16.01 3.43 28.33
CA TYR A 4 15.07 3.58 27.20
C TYR A 4 15.68 3.41 25.80
N CYS A 5 17.01 3.34 25.67
CA CYS A 5 17.68 3.28 24.36
C CYS A 5 17.66 1.89 23.66
N ARG A 6 17.46 0.79 24.42
CA ARG A 6 17.57 -0.60 23.88
C ARG A 6 16.39 -1.07 23.00
N LYS A 7 15.22 -0.40 23.01
CA LYS A 7 14.05 -0.85 22.22
C LYS A 7 14.14 -0.46 20.74
N ARG A 8 14.79 0.66 20.41
CA ARG A 8 14.89 1.16 19.02
C ARG A 8 15.76 0.27 18.13
N GLU A 9 16.73 -0.45 18.69
CA GLU A 9 17.64 -1.32 17.93
C GLU A 9 16.98 -2.63 17.45
N LYS A 10 15.79 -3.00 17.97
CA LYS A 10 15.14 -4.28 17.64
C LYS A 10 14.08 -4.19 16.55
N ILE A 11 13.45 -3.03 16.33
CA ILE A 11 12.32 -2.87 15.42
C ILE A 11 12.80 -2.38 14.06
N LEU A 12 12.36 -3.04 12.98
CA LEU A 12 12.58 -2.61 11.61
C LEU A 12 11.22 -2.47 10.92
N PRO A 13 10.72 -1.24 10.71
CA PRO A 13 9.51 -1.01 9.93
C PRO A 13 9.63 -1.62 8.53
N ALA A 14 8.62 -2.38 8.12
CA ALA A 14 8.61 -3.06 6.84
C ALA A 14 7.17 -3.27 6.32
N PHE A 15 7.08 -3.62 5.04
CA PHE A 15 5.87 -4.11 4.39
C PHE A 15 6.22 -5.25 3.43
N PRO A 16 5.53 -6.39 3.46
CA PRO A 16 5.84 -7.53 2.59
C PRO A 16 5.38 -7.29 1.14
N GLY A 17 6.23 -7.57 0.16
CA GLY A 17 5.88 -7.61 -1.26
C GLY A 17 5.25 -8.94 -1.66
N ALA A 18 4.27 -9.42 -0.89
CA ALA A 18 3.65 -10.72 -1.07
C ALA A 18 2.20 -10.70 -0.58
N GLY A 19 1.40 -11.64 -1.08
CA GLY A 19 0.01 -11.81 -0.67
C GLY A 19 -0.57 -13.10 -1.23
N GLY A 20 -1.78 -13.44 -0.78
CA GLY A 20 -2.43 -14.68 -1.16
C GLY A 20 -3.59 -15.05 -0.24
N THR A 21 -4.02 -16.30 -0.35
CA THR A 21 -5.04 -16.91 0.49
C THR A 21 -4.61 -18.25 1.02
N ILE A 22 -5.10 -18.56 2.21
CA ILE A 22 -5.20 -19.93 2.68
C ILE A 22 -6.67 -20.36 2.52
N THR A 23 -6.90 -21.50 1.87
CA THR A 23 -8.21 -22.12 1.69
C THR A 23 -8.05 -23.62 1.90
N ASN A 24 -8.85 -24.23 2.79
CA ASN A 24 -8.76 -25.65 3.12
C ASN A 24 -7.32 -26.10 3.45
N ASN A 25 -6.60 -25.30 4.26
CA ASN A 25 -5.19 -25.51 4.63
C ASN A 25 -4.17 -25.49 3.48
N ILE A 26 -4.57 -25.09 2.27
CA ILE A 26 -3.68 -24.91 1.12
C ILE A 26 -3.39 -23.42 0.94
N LEU A 27 -2.10 -23.07 0.85
CA LEU A 27 -1.63 -21.72 0.58
C LEU A 27 -1.53 -21.48 -0.93
N ASP A 28 -2.34 -20.56 -1.46
CA ASP A 28 -2.14 -19.93 -2.76
C ASP A 28 -1.60 -18.51 -2.55
N ALA A 29 -0.28 -18.35 -2.69
CA ALA A 29 0.41 -17.09 -2.50
C ALA A 29 1.36 -16.77 -3.65
N ALA A 30 1.66 -15.49 -3.80
CA ALA A 30 2.63 -15.01 -4.78
C ALA A 30 3.37 -13.77 -4.26
N LEU A 31 4.55 -13.53 -4.82
CA LEU A 31 5.24 -12.25 -4.69
C LEU A 31 4.59 -11.23 -5.63
N THR A 32 4.45 -10.00 -5.18
CA THR A 32 4.00 -8.91 -6.04
C THR A 32 5.13 -8.51 -6.99
N PRO A 33 4.82 -8.09 -8.23
CA PRO A 33 5.84 -7.67 -9.17
C PRO A 33 6.70 -6.55 -8.60
N LYS A 34 8.02 -6.60 -8.80
CA LYS A 34 9.01 -5.61 -8.29
C LYS A 34 8.62 -4.16 -8.57
N ILE A 35 8.04 -3.93 -9.75
CA ILE A 35 7.63 -2.59 -10.21
C ILE A 35 6.39 -2.11 -9.44
N ILE A 36 5.51 -3.02 -9.00
CA ILE A 36 4.28 -2.68 -8.29
C ILE A 36 4.55 -2.54 -6.80
N GLN A 37 5.09 -3.57 -6.14
CA GLN A 37 5.26 -3.56 -4.70
C GLN A 37 6.35 -4.55 -4.27
N PRO A 38 7.61 -4.13 -4.14
CA PRO A 38 8.63 -4.99 -3.54
C PRO A 38 8.46 -5.05 -2.02
N THR A 39 9.08 -6.03 -1.38
CA THR A 39 9.24 -6.06 0.09
C THR A 39 10.03 -4.83 0.50
N THR A 40 9.40 -3.93 1.25
CA THR A 40 9.97 -2.61 1.55
C THR A 40 10.28 -2.51 3.03
N PHE A 41 11.45 -1.98 3.38
CA PHE A 41 11.85 -1.78 4.77
C PHE A 41 12.78 -0.56 4.91
N SER A 42 12.97 -0.11 6.15
CA SER A 42 13.96 0.90 6.49
C SER A 42 14.30 0.82 7.97
N GLU A 43 15.49 1.26 8.34
CA GLU A 43 15.73 1.72 9.71
C GLU A 43 14.78 2.85 10.08
N ILE A 44 14.44 2.95 11.36
CA ILE A 44 13.68 4.10 11.90
C ILE A 44 14.43 5.41 11.63
N SER A 45 15.76 5.38 11.64
CA SER A 45 16.62 6.53 11.31
C SER A 45 16.66 6.88 9.83
N GLY A 46 16.13 6.02 8.95
CA GLY A 46 16.26 6.15 7.50
C GLY A 46 17.64 5.81 6.94
N LYS A 47 18.63 5.55 7.79
CA LYS A 47 20.00 5.24 7.37
C LYS A 47 20.12 3.77 6.95
N LYS A 48 21.05 3.51 6.03
CA LYS A 48 21.51 2.13 5.78
C LYS A 48 22.43 1.70 6.91
N THR A 49 22.21 0.50 7.42
CA THR A 49 23.01 -0.15 8.45
C THR A 49 23.45 -1.54 7.98
N LYS A 50 24.43 -2.12 8.67
CA LYS A 50 24.88 -3.50 8.45
C LYS A 50 23.71 -4.50 8.52
N ARG A 51 22.75 -4.30 9.42
CA ARG A 51 21.54 -5.14 9.54
C ARG A 51 20.65 -5.02 8.30
N THR A 52 20.36 -3.81 7.82
CA THR A 52 19.55 -3.65 6.59
C THR A 52 20.25 -4.14 5.34
N GLU A 53 21.59 -4.07 5.31
CA GLU A 53 22.40 -4.65 4.23
C GLU A 53 22.36 -6.18 4.26
N GLN A 54 22.52 -6.81 5.43
CA GLN A 54 22.36 -8.25 5.60
C GLN A 54 20.96 -8.71 5.18
N LEU A 55 19.90 -8.02 5.59
CA LEU A 55 18.53 -8.33 5.15
C LEU A 55 18.37 -8.20 3.63
N SER A 56 18.94 -7.15 3.04
CA SER A 56 18.95 -6.97 1.59
C SER A 56 19.61 -8.16 0.89
N GLN A 57 20.74 -8.65 1.40
CA GLN A 57 21.40 -9.82 0.85
C GLN A 57 20.54 -11.07 0.99
N ILE A 58 19.93 -11.31 2.14
CA ILE A 58 19.03 -12.47 2.33
C ILE A 58 17.90 -12.45 1.29
N LEU A 59 17.20 -11.33 1.14
CA LEU A 59 16.10 -11.19 0.18
C LEU A 59 16.58 -11.35 -1.27
N LYS A 60 17.78 -10.82 -1.59
CA LYS A 60 18.40 -11.00 -2.90
C LYS A 60 18.69 -12.47 -3.21
N HIS A 61 19.31 -13.20 -2.27
CA HIS A 61 19.62 -14.63 -2.44
C HIS A 61 18.35 -15.48 -2.55
N ALA A 62 17.28 -15.09 -1.84
CA ALA A 62 15.97 -15.74 -1.93
C ALA A 62 15.16 -15.34 -3.17
N HIS A 63 15.69 -14.51 -4.07
CA HIS A 63 15.01 -13.97 -5.25
C HIS A 63 13.70 -13.21 -4.91
N ILE A 64 13.61 -12.63 -3.71
CA ILE A 64 12.47 -11.81 -3.29
C ILE A 64 12.73 -10.35 -3.69
N PRO A 65 11.86 -9.73 -4.50
CA PRO A 65 11.98 -8.31 -4.80
C PRO A 65 11.94 -7.48 -3.53
N TYR A 66 12.93 -6.60 -3.36
CA TYR A 66 13.01 -5.76 -2.17
C TYR A 66 13.41 -4.32 -2.50
N GLN A 67 13.12 -3.42 -1.57
CA GLN A 67 13.52 -2.02 -1.61
C GLN A 67 13.79 -1.52 -0.19
N GLN A 68 14.86 -0.76 -0.02
CA GLN A 68 15.04 0.08 1.17
C GLN A 68 14.62 1.51 0.83
N VAL A 69 13.79 2.11 1.68
CA VAL A 69 13.37 3.52 1.57
C VAL A 69 13.97 4.34 2.70
N ASN A 70 13.98 5.66 2.58
CA ASN A 70 14.55 6.53 3.62
C ASN A 70 13.58 6.76 4.79
N ASN A 71 12.27 6.63 4.56
CA ASN A 71 11.26 6.89 5.58
C ASN A 71 10.05 5.97 5.38
N MET A 72 9.97 4.94 6.22
CA MET A 72 8.86 3.98 6.18
C MET A 72 7.54 4.59 6.61
N HIS A 73 7.53 5.62 7.44
CA HIS A 73 6.29 6.31 7.85
C HIS A 73 5.63 6.98 6.63
N ILE A 74 6.41 7.74 5.85
CA ILE A 74 5.92 8.35 4.61
C ILE A 74 5.48 7.28 3.62
N TRP A 75 6.26 6.20 3.48
CA TRP A 75 5.91 5.08 2.59
C TRP A 75 4.58 4.43 2.98
N GLN A 76 4.37 4.14 4.27
CA GLN A 76 3.15 3.52 4.79
C GLN A 76 1.93 4.41 4.61
N LEU A 77 2.07 5.73 4.83
CA LEU A 77 0.97 6.66 4.60
C LEU A 77 0.59 6.78 3.12
N CYS A 78 1.58 6.81 2.23
CA CYS A 78 1.33 6.78 0.79
C CYS A 78 0.69 5.46 0.37
N HIS A 79 1.13 4.34 0.95
CA HIS A 79 0.53 3.03 0.73
C HIS A 79 -0.94 3.02 1.17
N LEU A 80 -1.26 3.46 2.38
CA LEU A 80 -2.64 3.58 2.88
C LEU A 80 -3.49 4.51 2.00
N GLY A 81 -2.93 5.63 1.56
CA GLY A 81 -3.60 6.55 0.65
C GLY A 81 -3.99 5.94 -0.69
N MET A 82 -3.32 4.84 -1.09
CA MET A 82 -3.66 4.02 -2.24
C MET A 82 -4.59 2.86 -1.89
N VAL A 83 -4.22 2.00 -0.93
CA VAL A 83 -4.93 0.73 -0.72
C VAL A 83 -6.31 0.90 -0.08
N VAL A 84 -6.51 1.93 0.74
CA VAL A 84 -7.82 2.17 1.37
C VAL A 84 -8.88 2.47 0.32
N PRO A 85 -8.73 3.46 -0.59
CA PRO A 85 -9.71 3.68 -1.65
C PRO A 85 -9.91 2.48 -2.59
N LEU A 86 -8.86 1.68 -2.81
CA LEU A 86 -8.96 0.49 -3.64
C LEU A 86 -9.80 -0.61 -2.98
N ALA A 87 -9.65 -0.82 -1.67
CA ALA A 87 -10.50 -1.74 -0.93
C ALA A 87 -11.93 -1.23 -0.80
N ASP A 88 -12.11 0.07 -0.49
CA ASP A 88 -13.43 0.70 -0.38
C ASP A 88 -14.26 0.52 -1.65
N ALA A 89 -13.62 0.50 -2.82
CA ALA A 89 -14.30 0.25 -4.09
C ALA A 89 -15.10 -1.06 -4.07
N TYR A 90 -14.51 -2.14 -3.54
CA TYR A 90 -15.18 -3.44 -3.46
C TYR A 90 -16.42 -3.40 -2.57
N TYR A 91 -16.47 -2.54 -1.56
CA TYR A 91 -17.62 -2.45 -0.64
C TYR A 91 -18.71 -1.50 -1.13
N GLN A 92 -18.47 -0.75 -2.20
CA GLN A 92 -19.39 0.24 -2.77
C GLN A 92 -20.27 -0.31 -3.89
N THR A 93 -20.22 -1.62 -4.15
CA THR A 93 -20.98 -2.28 -5.22
C THR A 93 -21.60 -3.57 -4.71
N GLU A 94 -22.75 -3.94 -5.28
CA GLU A 94 -23.43 -5.22 -5.01
C GLU A 94 -22.63 -6.41 -5.53
N ASN A 95 -21.80 -6.20 -6.56
CA ASN A 95 -21.00 -7.26 -7.16
C ASN A 95 -19.49 -6.93 -7.14
N PRO A 96 -18.82 -7.09 -5.98
CA PRO A 96 -17.43 -6.68 -5.79
C PRO A 96 -16.47 -7.33 -6.78
N LYS A 97 -16.74 -8.57 -7.20
CA LYS A 97 -15.90 -9.30 -8.16
C LYS A 97 -15.78 -8.58 -9.51
N PHE A 98 -16.77 -7.78 -9.90
CA PHE A 98 -16.79 -7.06 -11.17
C PHE A 98 -16.68 -5.53 -11.02
N VAL A 99 -16.27 -5.03 -9.84
CA VAL A 99 -16.20 -3.59 -9.54
C VAL A 99 -15.38 -2.79 -10.58
N GLY A 100 -14.38 -3.40 -11.23
CA GLY A 100 -13.60 -2.75 -12.29
C GLY A 100 -14.41 -2.34 -13.53
N GLN A 101 -15.64 -2.85 -13.69
CA GLN A 101 -16.61 -2.50 -14.74
C GLN A 101 -17.56 -1.39 -14.31
N ASP A 102 -17.69 -1.12 -13.01
CA ASP A 102 -18.53 -0.07 -12.48
C ASP A 102 -17.87 1.31 -12.68
N LYS A 103 -18.32 2.02 -13.71
CA LYS A 103 -17.77 3.33 -14.07
C LYS A 103 -17.96 4.37 -12.97
N VAL A 104 -19.03 4.27 -12.18
CA VAL A 104 -19.34 5.22 -11.11
C VAL A 104 -18.38 5.00 -9.95
N VAL A 105 -18.20 3.76 -9.51
CA VAL A 105 -17.24 3.40 -8.46
C VAL A 105 -15.82 3.73 -8.89
N MET A 106 -15.39 3.33 -10.09
CA MET A 106 -14.03 3.63 -10.58
C MET A 106 -13.74 5.13 -10.66
N ARG A 107 -14.73 5.95 -11.04
CA ARG A 107 -14.60 7.41 -11.01
C ARG A 107 -14.47 7.94 -9.58
N LYS A 108 -15.31 7.48 -8.64
CA LYS A 108 -15.25 7.85 -7.22
C LYS A 108 -13.90 7.47 -6.60
N THR A 109 -13.45 6.23 -6.79
CA THR A 109 -12.15 5.72 -6.32
C THR A 109 -11.01 6.57 -6.89
N THR A 110 -11.03 6.89 -8.19
CA THR A 110 -10.00 7.74 -8.81
C THR A 110 -9.95 9.12 -8.17
N ILE A 111 -11.09 9.80 -8.02
CA ILE A 111 -11.17 11.12 -7.39
C ILE A 111 -10.63 11.08 -5.96
N GLN A 112 -10.98 10.03 -5.20
CA GLN A 112 -10.51 9.86 -3.84
C GLN A 112 -9.00 9.63 -3.77
N LEU A 113 -8.43 8.81 -4.66
CA LEU A 113 -6.98 8.62 -4.78
C LEU A 113 -6.28 9.96 -5.06
N LYS A 114 -6.74 10.72 -6.06
CA LYS A 114 -6.16 12.05 -6.37
C LYS A 114 -6.22 12.98 -5.15
N LYS A 115 -7.36 13.01 -4.45
CA LYS A 115 -7.56 13.82 -3.23
C LYS A 115 -6.60 13.40 -2.11
N ASN A 116 -6.44 12.10 -1.88
CA ASN A 116 -5.52 11.54 -0.89
C ASN A 116 -4.08 11.97 -1.20
N PHE A 117 -3.60 11.74 -2.42
CA PHE A 117 -2.21 12.02 -2.78
C PHE A 117 -1.87 13.51 -2.85
N ASN A 118 -2.80 14.36 -3.27
CA ASN A 118 -2.63 15.82 -3.15
C ASN A 118 -2.59 16.26 -1.68
N THR A 119 -3.38 15.62 -0.81
CA THR A 119 -3.40 15.92 0.62
C THR A 119 -2.11 15.49 1.31
N LEU A 120 -1.68 14.27 1.06
CA LEU A 120 -0.42 13.73 1.57
C LEU A 120 0.75 14.62 1.14
N TYR A 121 0.84 14.97 -0.15
CA TYR A 121 1.93 15.83 -0.62
C TYR A 121 1.90 17.23 0.02
N LYS A 122 0.73 17.86 0.17
CA LYS A 122 0.61 19.17 0.82
C LYS A 122 1.17 19.16 2.25
N ASN A 123 0.96 18.07 2.99
CA ASN A 123 1.36 17.97 4.39
C ASN A 123 2.78 17.39 4.60
N LEU A 124 3.24 16.51 3.70
CA LEU A 124 4.53 15.83 3.81
C LEU A 124 5.64 16.46 2.97
N ASN A 125 5.29 17.30 2.01
CA ASN A 125 6.17 17.87 0.98
C ASN A 125 6.92 16.83 0.12
N THR A 126 6.54 15.55 0.20
CA THR A 126 7.12 14.45 -0.58
C THR A 126 6.16 13.25 -0.59
N LEU A 127 6.35 12.33 -1.54
CA LEU A 127 5.66 11.03 -1.59
C LEU A 127 6.69 9.91 -1.74
N SER A 128 6.46 8.79 -1.07
CA SER A 128 7.30 7.59 -1.16
C SER A 128 6.41 6.37 -1.44
N PRO A 129 6.72 5.56 -2.47
CA PRO A 129 7.76 5.76 -3.48
C PRO A 129 7.42 6.91 -4.46
N VAL A 130 8.42 7.45 -5.15
CA VAL A 130 8.26 8.60 -6.10
C VAL A 130 7.19 8.36 -7.16
N LYS A 131 7.01 7.11 -7.61
CA LYS A 131 5.96 6.74 -8.58
C LYS A 131 4.54 7.11 -8.13
N MET A 132 4.30 7.29 -6.82
CA MET A 132 2.99 7.69 -6.29
C MET A 132 2.56 9.10 -6.75
N HIS A 133 3.49 9.91 -7.25
CA HIS A 133 3.15 11.18 -7.91
C HIS A 133 2.24 11.01 -9.13
N ILE A 134 2.17 9.82 -9.73
CA ILE A 134 1.26 9.53 -10.84
C ILE A 134 -0.21 9.86 -10.49
N PHE A 135 -0.64 9.58 -9.26
CA PHE A 135 -2.01 9.87 -8.81
C PHE A 135 -2.30 11.37 -8.73
N ARG A 136 -1.28 12.22 -8.64
CA ARG A 136 -1.46 13.68 -8.67
C ARG A 136 -1.59 14.17 -10.10
N TYR A 137 -0.62 13.80 -10.94
CA TYR A 137 -0.42 14.43 -12.24
C TYR A 137 -1.17 13.75 -13.40
N LEU A 138 -1.40 12.43 -13.35
CA LEU A 138 -2.03 11.74 -14.47
C LEU A 138 -3.49 12.18 -14.64
N PRO A 139 -3.97 12.44 -15.88
CA PRO A 139 -5.37 12.77 -16.14
C PRO A 139 -6.34 11.75 -15.57
N THR A 140 -7.47 12.24 -15.05
CA THR A 140 -8.48 11.41 -14.36
C THR A 140 -9.02 10.28 -15.25
N SER A 141 -9.25 10.54 -16.54
CA SER A 141 -9.74 9.53 -17.49
C SER A 141 -8.76 8.36 -17.66
N ILE A 142 -7.46 8.66 -17.76
CA ILE A 142 -6.41 7.63 -17.89
C ILE A 142 -6.30 6.82 -16.59
N LEU A 143 -6.35 7.48 -15.42
CA LEU A 143 -6.34 6.78 -14.13
C LEU A 143 -7.55 5.85 -13.99
N ILE A 144 -8.76 6.28 -14.38
CA ILE A 144 -9.96 5.43 -14.36
C ILE A 144 -9.72 4.18 -15.20
N TYR A 145 -9.20 4.34 -16.42
CA TYR A 145 -8.91 3.21 -17.30
C TYR A 145 -7.91 2.24 -16.67
N ILE A 146 -6.77 2.73 -16.16
CA ILE A 146 -5.73 1.90 -15.51
C ILE A 146 -6.30 1.14 -14.31
N LEU A 147 -7.08 1.82 -13.46
CA LEU A 147 -7.71 1.19 -12.30
C LEU A 147 -8.69 0.10 -12.75
N SER A 148 -9.61 0.40 -13.67
CA SER A 148 -10.54 -0.60 -14.22
C SER A 148 -9.81 -1.86 -14.72
N GLN A 149 -8.70 -1.72 -15.46
CA GLN A 149 -7.92 -2.87 -15.90
C GLN A 149 -7.26 -3.61 -14.74
N THR A 150 -6.73 -2.87 -13.76
CA THR A 150 -6.12 -3.46 -12.56
C THR A 150 -7.11 -4.32 -11.79
N PHE A 151 -8.33 -3.82 -11.52
CA PHE A 151 -9.38 -4.58 -10.84
C PHE A 151 -9.81 -5.85 -11.60
N LYS A 152 -9.81 -5.81 -12.94
CA LYS A 152 -10.16 -6.97 -13.78
C LYS A 152 -9.04 -8.00 -13.92
N SER A 153 -7.82 -7.65 -13.55
CA SER A 153 -6.64 -8.50 -13.76
C SER A 153 -6.53 -9.63 -12.74
N SER A 154 -5.73 -10.66 -13.06
CA SER A 154 -5.36 -11.70 -12.10
C SER A 154 -4.62 -11.14 -10.87
N PHE A 155 -3.84 -10.08 -11.06
CA PHE A 155 -3.21 -9.33 -9.96
C PHE A 155 -4.26 -8.73 -9.03
N GLY A 156 -5.25 -8.03 -9.57
CA GLY A 156 -6.35 -7.44 -8.79
C GLY A 156 -7.14 -8.50 -8.04
N LYS A 157 -7.43 -9.63 -8.68
CA LYS A 157 -8.09 -10.78 -8.03
C LYS A 157 -7.30 -11.30 -6.83
N LYS A 158 -5.99 -11.57 -7.01
CA LYS A 158 -5.15 -12.22 -6.00
C LYS A 158 -4.77 -11.30 -4.84
N PHE A 159 -4.35 -10.07 -5.13
CA PHE A 159 -3.77 -9.17 -4.12
C PHE A 159 -4.75 -8.13 -3.57
N MET A 160 -5.82 -7.81 -4.31
CA MET A 160 -6.78 -6.79 -3.88
C MET A 160 -8.10 -7.45 -3.44
N TYR A 161 -8.82 -8.11 -4.36
CA TYR A 161 -10.14 -8.67 -4.10
C TYR A 161 -10.14 -9.70 -2.97
N GLN A 162 -9.27 -10.72 -3.05
CA GLN A 162 -9.22 -11.77 -2.03
C GLN A 162 -8.91 -11.21 -0.64
N HIS A 163 -7.96 -10.29 -0.53
CA HIS A 163 -7.61 -9.68 0.75
C HIS A 163 -8.76 -8.82 1.28
N SER A 164 -9.29 -7.90 0.47
CA SER A 164 -10.41 -7.03 0.85
C SER A 164 -11.65 -7.82 1.27
N MET A 165 -11.94 -8.95 0.61
CA MET A 165 -13.11 -9.76 0.97
C MET A 165 -12.89 -10.69 2.17
N LYS A 166 -11.64 -11.10 2.46
CA LYS A 166 -11.34 -11.92 3.64
C LYS A 166 -11.16 -11.11 4.92
N ALA A 167 -10.70 -9.86 4.82
CA ALA A 167 -10.42 -9.01 5.97
C ALA A 167 -11.15 -7.65 5.90
N PRO A 168 -12.51 -7.63 5.77
CA PRO A 168 -13.25 -6.38 5.64
C PRO A 168 -13.15 -5.49 6.89
N ASP A 169 -13.08 -6.08 8.09
CA ASP A 169 -12.98 -5.31 9.33
C ASP A 169 -11.60 -4.65 9.49
N GLU A 170 -10.53 -5.33 9.06
CA GLU A 170 -9.19 -4.74 8.97
C GLU A 170 -9.20 -3.53 8.02
N MET A 171 -9.76 -3.68 6.82
CA MET A 171 -9.82 -2.58 5.85
C MET A 171 -10.68 -1.40 6.34
N ARG A 172 -11.79 -1.67 7.04
CA ARG A 172 -12.62 -0.63 7.66
C ARG A 172 -11.87 0.11 8.75
N GLU A 173 -11.08 -0.60 9.57
CA GLU A 173 -10.28 0.03 10.61
C GLU A 173 -9.13 0.86 10.01
N LEU A 174 -8.43 0.33 9.00
CA LEU A 174 -7.42 1.09 8.26
C LEU A 174 -8.02 2.35 7.61
N HIS A 175 -9.23 2.25 7.04
CA HIS A 175 -9.95 3.42 6.52
C HIS A 175 -10.15 4.48 7.61
N LYS A 176 -10.74 4.09 8.75
CA LYS A 176 -11.00 5.00 9.87
C LYS A 176 -9.71 5.66 10.36
N GLN A 177 -8.67 4.87 10.62
CA GLN A 177 -7.40 5.38 11.13
C GLN A 177 -6.71 6.30 10.15
N PHE A 178 -6.68 5.94 8.86
CA PHE A 178 -6.05 6.75 7.82
C PHE A 178 -6.71 8.13 7.69
N TYR A 179 -8.05 8.17 7.59
CA TYR A 179 -8.77 9.43 7.45
C TYR A 179 -8.80 10.25 8.75
N TYR A 180 -8.85 9.61 9.92
CA TYR A 180 -8.64 10.28 11.20
C TYR A 180 -7.27 10.96 11.28
N TYR A 181 -6.22 10.22 10.91
CA TYR A 181 -4.84 10.71 10.92
C TYR A 181 -4.63 11.88 9.96
N ILE A 182 -5.13 11.79 8.73
CA ILE A 182 -5.08 12.90 7.76
C ILE A 182 -5.85 14.11 8.24
N LYS A 183 -7.02 13.92 8.87
CA LYS A 183 -7.81 15.03 9.41
C LYS A 183 -7.05 15.76 10.51
N LYS A 184 -6.40 15.02 11.41
CA LYS A 184 -5.59 15.59 12.49
C LYS A 184 -4.41 16.44 12.00
N TRP A 185 -3.89 16.20 10.80
CA TRP A 185 -2.87 17.07 10.18
C TRP A 185 -3.41 18.40 9.66
N ARG A 186 -4.73 18.55 9.57
CA ARG A 186 -5.43 19.70 8.97
C ARG A 186 -6.41 20.37 9.94
N LEU A 187 -6.34 20.03 11.22
CA LEU A 187 -6.98 20.73 12.34
C LEU A 187 -5.89 21.50 13.08
#